data_AF-A0A0D0F367-F1
#
_entry.id   AF-A0A0D0F367-F1
#
_cell.length_a   1.000
_cell.length_b   1.000
_cell.length_c   1.000
_cell.angle_alpha   90.00
_cell.angle_beta   90.00
_cell.angle_gamma   90.00
#
_symmetry.space_group_name_H-M   'P 1'
#
loop_
_entity.id
_entity.type
_entity.pdbx_description
1 polymer ?
#
loop_
_entity_poly.entity_id
_entity_poly.type
_entity_poly.pdbx_seq_one_letter_code
_entity_poly.pdbx_strand_id
1 'polypeptide(L)'
;MKHKFYFFLFLIATNFLNAHTCSNETVNCPIDNTKVDFCVTMSMSTFGSLKDFQKKGAIGSFYEESINSCPKCHFSGYIDDFKKTLNDDDKIKLKQFLLQYKNAKMFDSMECKIAGDIKEFQARPNKEISNCYLIGSYLAKDKDKFIDLRKELQIKTKSFLILALEKNEYEDKSSIPNIQYLIAEMDRRTGNFDEAIKYYDLAINDPNKQDWILEVGKAQKDLALKKDDNNKI
;
A
#
# COMPACT_ATOMS: atom_id res chain seq x y z
N MET A 1 -29.43 47.84 -42.96
CA MET A 1 -29.34 46.35 -42.98
C MET A 1 -28.90 45.88 -41.60
N LYS A 2 -29.75 45.13 -40.89
CA LYS A 2 -29.49 44.64 -39.52
C LYS A 2 -28.81 43.27 -39.61
N HIS A 3 -27.54 43.14 -39.24
CA HIS A 3 -26.90 41.84 -39.06
C HIS A 3 -27.23 41.30 -37.66
N LYS A 4 -28.03 40.24 -37.62
CA LYS A 4 -28.31 39.48 -36.39
C LYS A 4 -27.12 38.55 -36.12
N PHE A 5 -26.45 38.76 -35.00
CA PHE A 5 -25.51 37.81 -34.41
C PHE A 5 -26.27 36.57 -33.92
N TYR A 6 -25.95 35.38 -34.45
CA TYR A 6 -26.38 34.12 -33.86
C TYR A 6 -25.22 33.58 -33.00
N PHE A 7 -25.39 33.68 -31.69
CA PHE A 7 -24.51 33.08 -30.70
C PHE A 7 -24.90 31.61 -30.56
N PHE A 8 -24.17 30.70 -31.20
CA PHE A 8 -24.36 29.26 -31.01
C PHE A 8 -23.64 28.85 -29.73
N LEU A 9 -24.37 28.82 -28.61
CA LEU A 9 -23.87 28.34 -27.34
C LEU A 9 -23.81 26.80 -27.39
N PHE A 10 -22.64 26.26 -27.72
CA PHE A 10 -22.37 24.82 -27.56
C PHE A 10 -22.26 24.53 -26.06
N LEU A 11 -23.36 24.08 -25.45
CA LEU A 11 -23.35 23.43 -24.15
C LEU A 11 -22.65 22.09 -24.30
N ILE A 12 -21.33 22.08 -24.15
CA ILE A 12 -20.59 20.85 -23.85
C ILE A 12 -20.96 20.50 -22.41
N ALA A 13 -22.04 19.74 -22.25
CA ALA A 13 -22.26 18.98 -21.03
C ALA A 13 -21.10 17.99 -20.93
N THR A 14 -20.07 18.36 -20.17
CA THR A 14 -19.05 17.43 -19.73
C THR A 14 -19.75 16.43 -18.83
N ASN A 15 -20.19 15.32 -19.42
CA ASN A 15 -20.37 14.10 -18.67
C ASN A 15 -18.99 13.76 -18.11
N PHE A 16 -18.76 14.11 -16.85
CA PHE A 16 -17.69 13.52 -16.06
C PHE A 16 -18.02 12.03 -15.99
N LEU A 17 -17.51 11.27 -16.96
CA LEU A 17 -17.37 9.83 -16.84
C LEU A 17 -16.44 9.62 -15.65
N ASN A 18 -17.01 9.31 -14.48
CA ASN A 18 -16.26 8.80 -13.35
C ASN A 18 -15.58 7.51 -13.81
N ALA A 19 -14.29 7.58 -14.13
CA ALA A 19 -13.52 6.43 -14.63
C ALA A 19 -13.16 5.42 -13.53
N HIS A 20 -13.69 5.60 -12.32
CA HIS A 20 -13.73 4.61 -11.24
C HIS A 20 -15.18 4.48 -10.77
N THR A 21 -15.70 3.25 -10.80
CA THR A 21 -16.98 2.93 -10.16
C THR A 21 -16.69 2.25 -8.83
N CYS A 22 -17.08 2.93 -7.77
CA CYS A 22 -17.07 2.38 -6.44
C CYS A 22 -18.48 1.91 -6.07
N SER A 23 -18.58 0.72 -5.50
CA SER A 23 -19.79 0.30 -4.80
C SER A 23 -19.56 0.48 -3.31
N ASN A 24 -20.45 1.22 -2.64
CA ASN A 24 -20.39 1.35 -1.20
C ASN A 24 -20.82 0.03 -0.54
N GLU A 25 -19.99 -0.50 0.35
CA GLU A 25 -20.33 -1.64 1.19
C GLU A 25 -20.25 -1.23 2.66
N THR A 26 -21.39 -1.30 3.36
CA THR A 26 -21.47 -0.98 4.79
C THR A 26 -21.23 -2.24 5.62
N VAL A 27 -20.23 -2.20 6.49
CA VAL A 27 -19.91 -3.26 7.46
C VAL A 27 -19.94 -2.70 8.89
N ASN A 28 -20.08 -3.57 9.89
CA ASN A 28 -19.95 -3.18 11.28
C ASN A 28 -18.53 -3.44 11.77
N CYS A 29 -17.96 -2.50 12.53
CA CYS A 29 -16.68 -2.70 13.18
C CYS A 29 -16.75 -3.90 14.15
N PRO A 30 -15.84 -4.88 14.05
CA PRO A 30 -15.89 -6.08 14.88
C PRO A 30 -15.55 -5.82 16.36
N ILE A 31 -15.07 -4.61 16.69
CA ILE A 31 -14.68 -4.20 18.05
C ILE A 31 -15.82 -3.48 18.79
N ASP A 32 -16.50 -2.54 18.12
CA ASP A 32 -17.49 -1.66 18.77
C ASP A 32 -18.82 -1.53 18.02
N ASN A 33 -19.01 -2.32 16.96
CA ASN A 33 -20.22 -2.39 16.13
C ASN A 33 -20.59 -1.07 15.42
N THR A 34 -19.68 -0.09 15.37
CA THR A 34 -19.89 1.13 14.58
C THR A 34 -19.97 0.78 13.09
N LYS A 35 -20.95 1.34 12.38
CA LYS A 35 -21.05 1.20 10.93
C LYS A 35 -19.90 1.92 10.23
N VAL A 36 -19.29 1.26 9.27
CA VAL A 36 -18.20 1.77 8.44
C VAL A 36 -18.54 1.50 6.98
N ASP A 37 -18.47 2.53 6.16
CA ASP A 37 -18.68 2.43 4.72
C ASP A 37 -17.32 2.24 4.04
N PHE A 38 -17.20 1.14 3.30
CA PHE A 38 -16.08 0.88 2.42
C PHE A 38 -16.44 1.28 1.01
N CYS A 39 -15.53 1.97 0.36
CA CYS A 39 -15.64 2.19 -1.07
C CYS A 39 -14.97 0.99 -1.77
N VAL A 40 -15.76 0.03 -2.23
CA VAL A 40 -15.24 -1.17 -2.88
C VAL A 40 -15.04 -0.88 -4.36
N THR A 41 -13.77 -0.81 -4.77
CA THR A 41 -13.41 -0.60 -6.18
C THR A 41 -13.88 -1.78 -7.03
N MET A 42 -14.92 -1.57 -7.84
CA MET A 42 -15.49 -2.62 -8.69
C MET A 42 -14.66 -2.86 -9.95
N SER A 43 -14.15 -1.76 -10.52
CA SER A 43 -13.18 -1.80 -11.60
C SER A 43 -12.35 -0.52 -11.61
N MET A 44 -11.07 -0.66 -11.91
CA MET A 44 -10.21 0.49 -12.14
C MET A 44 -9.17 0.17 -13.22
N SER A 45 -9.10 1.04 -14.22
CA SER A 45 -8.05 0.98 -15.24
C SER A 45 -6.69 1.32 -14.63
N THR A 46 -5.67 0.54 -14.96
CA THR A 46 -4.28 0.81 -14.55
C THR A 46 -3.38 1.06 -15.74
N PHE A 47 -2.44 2.00 -15.62
CA PHE A 47 -1.48 2.36 -16.67
C PHE A 47 -0.09 1.74 -16.41
N GLY A 48 -0.08 0.48 -15.97
CA GLY A 48 1.13 -0.25 -15.62
C GLY A 48 1.54 -0.09 -14.16
N SER A 49 2.82 -0.39 -13.87
CA SER A 49 3.38 -0.38 -12.52
C SER A 49 4.66 0.44 -12.48
N LEU A 50 4.97 1.03 -11.32
CA LEU A 50 6.29 1.58 -11.03
C LEU A 50 7.30 0.48 -10.76
N LYS A 51 8.56 0.88 -10.62
CA LYS A 51 9.69 -0.04 -10.43
C LYS A 51 9.61 -0.79 -9.13
N ASP A 52 8.86 -0.33 -8.14
CA ASP A 52 8.59 -1.02 -6.87
C ASP A 52 7.30 -1.84 -6.88
N PHE A 53 6.68 -2.05 -8.05
CA PHE A 53 5.38 -2.71 -8.23
C PHE A 53 4.16 -1.88 -7.85
N GLN A 54 4.31 -0.60 -7.47
CA GLN A 54 3.16 0.27 -7.24
C GLN A 54 2.35 0.41 -8.52
N LYS A 55 1.07 -0.01 -8.51
CA LYS A 55 0.14 0.17 -9.62
C LYS A 55 -0.20 1.65 -9.81
N LYS A 56 -0.23 2.10 -11.07
CA LYS A 56 -0.69 3.44 -11.44
C LYS A 56 -2.16 3.39 -11.82
N GLY A 57 -3.03 3.94 -10.97
CA GLY A 57 -4.44 4.13 -11.28
C GLY A 57 -4.62 5.14 -12.42
N ALA A 58 -5.72 5.01 -13.17
CA ALA A 58 -6.06 5.98 -14.22
C ALA A 58 -6.53 7.33 -13.65
N ILE A 59 -7.18 7.29 -12.50
CA ILE A 59 -7.59 8.44 -11.68
C ILE A 59 -7.33 8.04 -10.23
N GLY A 60 -6.69 8.91 -9.44
CA GLY A 60 -6.38 8.63 -8.04
C GLY A 60 -5.31 7.56 -7.85
N SER A 61 -5.09 7.18 -6.59
CA SER A 61 -4.18 6.08 -6.24
C SER A 61 -4.91 4.75 -6.30
N PHE A 62 -4.28 3.71 -6.88
CA PHE A 62 -4.84 2.36 -6.92
C PHE A 62 -5.19 1.80 -5.54
N TYR A 63 -4.47 2.28 -4.52
CA TYR A 63 -4.52 1.74 -3.18
C TYR A 63 -5.35 2.59 -2.21
N GLU A 64 -5.88 3.73 -2.67
CA GLU A 64 -6.88 4.46 -1.90
C GLU A 64 -8.04 3.51 -1.58
N GLU A 65 -8.62 3.65 -0.39
CA GLU A 65 -9.82 2.89 0.05
C GLU A 65 -9.62 1.37 0.23
N SER A 66 -8.40 0.84 -0.02
CA SER A 66 -8.09 -0.59 0.18
C SER A 66 -8.14 -0.99 1.66
N ILE A 67 -7.75 -0.08 2.55
CA ILE A 67 -7.75 -0.24 4.00
C ILE A 67 -8.45 0.99 4.58
N ASN A 68 -9.51 0.77 5.36
CA ASN A 68 -10.22 1.85 6.06
C ASN A 68 -10.21 1.59 7.56
N SER A 69 -10.56 2.64 8.32
CA SER A 69 -10.62 2.58 9.78
C SER A 69 -12.03 2.82 10.32
N CYS A 70 -12.33 2.16 11.44
CA CYS A 70 -13.46 2.56 12.26
C CYS A 70 -13.23 3.98 12.80
N PRO A 71 -14.16 4.93 12.60
CA PRO A 71 -13.98 6.31 13.05
C PRO A 71 -14.02 6.46 14.59
N LYS A 72 -14.50 5.44 15.31
CA LYS A 72 -14.69 5.47 16.76
C LYS A 72 -13.53 4.82 17.52
N CYS A 73 -13.10 3.62 17.14
CA CYS A 73 -12.05 2.88 17.84
C CYS A 73 -10.73 2.76 17.06
N HIS A 74 -10.66 3.29 15.83
CA HIS A 74 -9.48 3.21 14.95
C HIS A 74 -9.05 1.78 14.59
N PHE A 75 -9.91 0.78 14.75
CA PHE A 75 -9.66 -0.52 14.13
C PHE A 75 -9.54 -0.33 12.61
N SER A 76 -8.38 -0.63 12.05
CA SER A 76 -8.08 -0.47 10.62
C SER A 76 -7.80 -1.83 9.99
N GLY A 77 -8.26 -2.03 8.75
CA GLY A 77 -8.04 -3.28 8.03
C GLY A 77 -8.73 -3.30 6.67
N TYR A 78 -8.58 -4.42 5.96
CA TYR A 78 -9.36 -4.68 4.76
C TYR A 78 -10.83 -4.92 5.15
N ILE A 79 -11.74 -4.80 4.18
CA ILE A 79 -13.16 -5.09 4.43
C ILE A 79 -13.39 -6.50 5.01
N ASP A 80 -12.59 -7.49 4.59
CA ASP A 80 -12.66 -8.85 5.13
C ASP A 80 -12.23 -8.93 6.59
N ASP A 81 -11.36 -8.02 7.07
CA ASP A 81 -11.02 -7.94 8.49
C ASP A 81 -12.21 -7.43 9.32
N PHE A 82 -13.09 -6.60 8.74
CA PHE A 82 -14.33 -6.15 9.39
C PHE A 82 -15.43 -7.21 9.39
N LYS A 83 -15.42 -8.11 8.40
CA LYS A 83 -16.37 -9.23 8.30
C LYS A 83 -16.04 -10.39 9.23
N LYS A 84 -14.88 -10.39 9.88
CA LYS A 84 -14.46 -11.44 10.82
C LYS A 84 -15.24 -11.35 12.14
N THR A 85 -15.68 -12.50 12.63
CA THR A 85 -16.19 -12.64 14.00
C THR A 85 -15.02 -12.80 14.97
N LEU A 86 -14.89 -11.86 15.90
CA LEU A 86 -13.92 -11.95 16.99
C LEU A 86 -14.58 -12.54 18.24
N ASN A 87 -13.85 -13.39 18.97
CA ASN A 87 -14.25 -13.77 20.32
C ASN A 87 -14.05 -12.58 21.28
N ASP A 88 -14.65 -12.65 22.46
CA ASP A 88 -14.68 -11.50 23.37
C ASP A 88 -13.30 -11.18 23.98
N ASP A 89 -12.45 -12.19 24.21
CA ASP A 89 -11.09 -12.00 24.69
C ASP A 89 -10.23 -11.21 23.68
N ASP A 90 -10.32 -11.56 22.39
CA ASP A 90 -9.61 -10.88 21.31
C ASP A 90 -10.13 -9.46 21.12
N LYS A 91 -11.45 -9.24 21.24
CA LYS A 91 -12.02 -7.88 21.22
C LYS A 91 -11.46 -7.03 22.36
N ILE A 92 -11.38 -7.55 23.58
CA ILE A 92 -10.85 -6.83 24.74
C ILE A 92 -9.37 -6.47 24.52
N LYS A 93 -8.56 -7.44 24.09
CA LYS A 93 -7.13 -7.25 23.80
C LYS A 93 -6.90 -6.21 22.71
N LEU A 94 -7.62 -6.31 21.59
CA LEU A 94 -7.53 -5.35 20.48
C LEU A 94 -7.99 -3.96 20.90
N LYS A 95 -9.09 -3.85 21.65
CA LYS A 95 -9.58 -2.57 22.15
C LYS A 95 -8.54 -1.89 23.05
N GLN A 96 -7.85 -2.65 23.90
CA GLN A 96 -6.76 -2.13 24.72
C GLN A 96 -5.56 -1.70 23.87
N PHE A 97 -5.16 -2.52 22.89
CA PHE A 97 -4.09 -2.20 21.94
C PHE A 97 -4.36 -0.89 21.19
N LEU A 98 -5.60 -0.68 20.73
CA LEU A 98 -6.01 0.48 19.94
C LEU A 98 -5.98 1.81 20.73
N LEU A 99 -5.90 1.78 22.07
CA LEU A 99 -5.81 3.00 22.88
C LEU A 99 -4.58 3.85 22.54
N GLN A 100 -3.51 3.23 22.04
CA GLN A 100 -2.31 3.96 21.60
C GLN A 100 -2.59 4.90 20.41
N TYR A 101 -3.65 4.67 19.64
CA TYR A 101 -4.06 5.49 18.49
C TYR A 101 -5.25 6.41 18.78
N LYS A 102 -5.74 6.50 20.03
CA LYS A 102 -6.95 7.27 20.38
C LYS A 102 -6.93 8.73 19.90
N ASN A 103 -5.75 9.34 19.84
CA ASN A 103 -5.56 10.73 19.42
C ASN A 103 -4.84 10.84 18.06
N ALA A 104 -4.67 9.72 17.35
CA ALA A 104 -4.02 9.70 16.06
C ALA A 104 -4.89 10.43 15.02
N LYS A 105 -4.28 11.29 14.22
CA LYS A 105 -4.95 11.85 13.06
C LYS A 105 -5.03 10.78 11.98
N MET A 106 -6.26 10.43 11.58
CA MET A 106 -6.49 9.44 10.54
C MET A 106 -6.36 10.03 9.13
N PHE A 107 -5.65 9.30 8.28
CA PHE A 107 -5.47 9.52 6.84
C PHE A 107 -4.92 8.21 6.26
N ASP A 108 -5.06 7.98 4.96
CA ASP A 108 -4.93 6.65 4.33
C ASP A 108 -3.64 5.88 4.71
N SER A 109 -2.48 6.54 4.69
CA SER A 109 -1.21 5.90 5.11
C SER A 109 -1.17 5.54 6.61
N MET A 110 -1.81 6.33 7.47
CA MET A 110 -1.96 6.02 8.90
C MET A 110 -2.90 4.83 9.11
N GLU A 111 -3.97 4.71 8.33
CA GLU A 111 -4.87 3.54 8.38
C GLU A 111 -4.12 2.26 8.03
N CYS A 112 -3.27 2.32 7.00
CA CYS A 112 -2.40 1.22 6.60
C CYS A 112 -1.37 0.87 7.67
N LYS A 113 -0.79 1.88 8.35
CA LYS A 113 0.11 1.67 9.49
C LYS A 113 -0.60 0.93 10.61
N ILE A 114 -1.77 1.41 11.02
CA ILE A 114 -2.55 0.82 12.12
C ILE A 114 -2.98 -0.61 11.74
N ALA A 115 -3.40 -0.85 10.49
CA ALA A 115 -3.74 -2.20 10.02
C ALA A 115 -2.55 -3.17 10.09
N GLY A 116 -1.35 -2.72 9.69
CA GLY A 116 -0.13 -3.51 9.84
C GLY A 116 0.19 -3.78 11.31
N ASP A 117 0.11 -2.76 12.17
CA ASP A 117 0.38 -2.88 13.60
C ASP A 117 -0.63 -3.82 14.30
N ILE A 118 -1.91 -3.82 13.89
CA ILE A 118 -2.93 -4.77 14.35
C ILE A 118 -2.57 -6.20 13.92
N LYS A 119 -2.19 -6.40 12.66
CA LYS A 119 -1.81 -7.74 12.15
C LYS A 119 -0.55 -8.27 12.83
N GLU A 120 0.41 -7.39 13.14
CA GLU A 120 1.58 -7.70 13.96
C GLU A 120 1.17 -8.13 15.37
N PHE A 121 0.31 -7.36 16.04
CA PHE A 121 -0.23 -7.71 17.37
C PHE A 121 -0.97 -9.05 17.38
N GLN A 122 -1.67 -9.37 16.30
CA GLN A 122 -2.39 -10.64 16.12
C GLN A 122 -1.50 -11.80 15.64
N ALA A 123 -0.19 -11.58 15.46
CA ALA A 123 0.76 -12.55 14.92
C ALA A 123 0.29 -13.19 13.60
N ARG A 124 -0.28 -12.36 12.71
CA ARG A 124 -0.68 -12.77 11.35
C ARG A 124 0.55 -13.13 10.50
N PRO A 125 0.37 -13.84 9.37
CA PRO A 125 1.47 -14.10 8.44
C PRO A 125 2.23 -12.81 8.08
N ASN A 126 3.55 -12.89 8.09
CA ASN A 126 4.44 -11.76 7.83
C ASN A 126 4.16 -11.10 6.47
N LYS A 127 3.79 -11.88 5.45
CA LYS A 127 3.41 -11.35 4.12
C LYS A 127 2.14 -10.48 4.17
N GLU A 128 1.18 -10.79 5.04
CA GLU A 128 -0.01 -9.97 5.24
C GLU A 128 0.36 -8.65 5.92
N ILE A 129 1.22 -8.71 6.93
CA ILE A 129 1.71 -7.54 7.68
C ILE A 129 2.49 -6.61 6.75
N SER A 130 3.47 -7.15 6.00
CA SER A 130 4.28 -6.36 5.07
C SER A 130 3.44 -5.66 4.01
N ASN A 131 2.35 -6.28 3.54
CA ASN A 131 1.50 -5.71 2.51
C ASN A 131 0.77 -4.45 2.99
N CYS A 132 0.30 -4.43 4.25
CA CYS A 132 -0.31 -3.23 4.84
C CYS A 132 0.69 -2.06 4.86
N TYR A 133 1.92 -2.31 5.33
CA TYR A 133 2.94 -1.26 5.36
C TYR A 133 3.38 -0.81 3.96
N LEU A 134 3.48 -1.74 3.01
CA LEU A 134 3.84 -1.42 1.64
C LEU A 134 2.84 -0.46 1.02
N ILE A 135 1.55 -0.77 1.14
CA ILE A 135 0.46 0.09 0.66
C ILE A 135 0.50 1.47 1.34
N GLY A 136 0.68 1.50 2.66
CA GLY A 136 0.81 2.77 3.39
C GLY A 136 1.95 3.63 2.86
N SER A 137 3.08 2.99 2.51
CA SER A 137 4.26 3.67 1.95
C SER A 137 3.98 4.27 0.56
N TYR A 138 3.17 3.59 -0.26
CA TYR A 138 2.74 4.10 -1.56
C TYR A 138 1.83 5.33 -1.43
N LEU A 139 0.90 5.29 -0.47
CA LEU A 139 -0.01 6.40 -0.20
C LEU A 139 0.70 7.62 0.43
N ALA A 140 1.85 7.40 1.08
CA ALA A 140 2.65 8.46 1.67
C ALA A 140 3.59 9.15 0.65
N LYS A 141 3.77 8.58 -0.55
CA LYS A 141 4.77 9.01 -1.53
C LYS A 141 4.66 10.46 -1.96
N ASP A 142 3.46 10.91 -2.30
CA ASP A 142 3.27 12.17 -3.02
C ASP A 142 3.16 13.40 -2.09
N LYS A 143 3.35 13.19 -0.78
CA LYS A 143 3.16 14.23 0.24
C LYS A 143 4.45 14.38 1.03
N ASP A 144 5.24 15.43 0.73
CA ASP A 144 6.54 15.68 1.36
C ASP A 144 6.51 15.65 2.90
N LYS A 145 5.42 16.14 3.50
CA LYS A 145 5.19 16.09 4.95
C LYS A 145 5.13 14.67 5.55
N PHE A 146 5.05 13.63 4.74
CA PHE A 146 4.94 12.23 5.15
C PHE A 146 6.19 11.40 4.79
N ILE A 147 7.31 12.05 4.43
CA ILE A 147 8.54 11.35 4.09
C ILE A 147 9.05 10.45 5.22
N ASP A 148 8.99 10.90 6.48
CA ASP A 148 9.44 10.12 7.63
C ASP A 148 8.54 8.90 7.86
N LEU A 149 7.22 9.10 7.79
CA LEU A 149 6.25 8.01 7.85
C LEU A 149 6.47 7.01 6.71
N ARG A 150 6.74 7.48 5.50
CA ARG A 150 7.03 6.59 4.36
C ARG A 150 8.27 5.76 4.62
N LYS A 151 9.36 6.35 5.09
CA LYS A 151 10.59 5.63 5.43
C LYS A 151 10.34 4.60 6.54
N GLU A 152 9.58 4.96 7.58
CA GLU A 152 9.16 4.01 8.63
C GLU A 152 8.42 2.80 8.04
N LEU A 153 7.43 3.05 7.18
CA LEU A 153 6.63 2.01 6.54
C LEU A 153 7.45 1.13 5.61
N GLN A 154 8.43 1.69 4.88
CA GLN A 154 9.35 0.91 4.04
C GLN A 154 10.28 0.02 4.87
N ILE A 155 10.80 0.53 6.00
CA ILE A 155 11.60 -0.25 6.93
C ILE A 155 10.79 -1.43 7.51
N LYS A 156 9.55 -1.17 7.94
CA LYS A 156 8.65 -2.22 8.42
C LYS A 156 8.31 -3.23 7.33
N THR A 157 7.97 -2.76 6.13
CA THR A 157 7.70 -3.61 4.96
C THR A 157 8.85 -4.59 4.73
N LYS A 158 10.08 -4.07 4.60
CA LYS A 158 11.28 -4.87 4.44
C LYS A 158 11.42 -5.93 5.53
N SER A 159 11.32 -5.51 6.78
CA SER A 159 11.54 -6.39 7.94
C SER A 159 10.60 -7.59 7.90
N PHE A 160 9.32 -7.36 7.61
CA PHE A 160 8.33 -8.43 7.47
C PHE A 160 8.48 -9.25 6.20
N LEU A 161 8.93 -8.68 5.08
CA LEU A 161 9.25 -9.48 3.88
C LEU A 161 10.42 -10.45 4.14
N ILE A 162 11.46 -10.02 4.86
CA ILE A 162 12.58 -10.88 5.26
C ILE A 162 12.07 -12.03 6.13
N LEU A 163 11.27 -11.73 7.17
CA LEU A 163 10.67 -12.76 8.02
C LEU A 163 9.77 -13.71 7.22
N ALA A 164 8.99 -13.20 6.27
CA ALA A 164 8.15 -14.03 5.40
C ALA A 164 8.97 -15.00 4.53
N LEU A 165 10.13 -14.57 4.02
CA LEU A 165 11.07 -15.44 3.32
C LEU A 165 11.68 -16.50 4.25
N GLU A 166 12.15 -16.10 5.44
CA GLU A 166 12.73 -17.01 6.44
C GLU A 166 11.73 -18.08 6.93
N LYS A 167 10.44 -17.71 7.01
CA LYS A 167 9.34 -18.60 7.38
C LYS A 167 8.74 -19.36 6.21
N ASN A 168 9.25 -19.19 4.99
CA ASN A 168 8.76 -19.81 3.76
C ASN A 168 7.25 -19.56 3.51
N GLU A 169 6.77 -18.34 3.78
CA GLU A 169 5.34 -18.00 3.60
C GLU A 169 4.91 -17.85 2.12
N TYR A 170 5.89 -17.86 1.20
CA TYR A 170 5.70 -17.81 -0.24
C TYR A 170 5.92 -19.20 -0.84
N GLU A 171 4.82 -19.89 -1.12
CA GLU A 171 4.82 -21.25 -1.70
C GLU A 171 5.35 -21.25 -3.14
N ASP A 172 4.99 -20.22 -3.92
CA ASP A 172 5.47 -20.04 -5.28
C ASP A 172 6.89 -19.47 -5.28
N LYS A 173 7.86 -20.32 -5.57
CA LYS A 173 9.28 -19.93 -5.64
C LYS A 173 9.58 -18.90 -6.73
N SER A 174 8.73 -18.77 -7.76
CA SER A 174 8.90 -17.74 -8.79
C SER A 174 8.65 -16.32 -8.27
N SER A 175 8.02 -16.19 -7.10
CA SER A 175 7.80 -14.90 -6.44
C SER A 175 9.00 -14.41 -5.61
N ILE A 176 9.90 -15.31 -5.20
CA ILE A 176 11.05 -15.00 -4.34
C ILE A 176 11.96 -13.91 -4.91
N PRO A 177 12.32 -13.93 -6.21
CA PRO A 177 13.15 -12.87 -6.81
C PRO A 177 12.48 -11.50 -6.76
N ASN A 178 11.15 -11.45 -6.94
CA ASN A 178 10.39 -10.20 -6.86
C ASN A 178 10.42 -9.64 -5.43
N ILE A 179 10.32 -10.50 -4.43
CA ILE A 179 10.35 -10.10 -3.01
C ILE A 179 11.74 -9.61 -2.62
N GLN A 180 12.80 -10.32 -3.03
CA GLN A 180 14.17 -9.89 -2.83
C GLN A 180 14.45 -8.54 -3.49
N TYR A 181 13.98 -8.35 -4.73
CA TYR A 181 14.06 -7.07 -5.42
C TYR A 181 13.30 -5.97 -4.67
N LEU A 182 12.09 -6.25 -4.15
CA LEU A 182 11.31 -5.27 -3.39
C LEU A 182 12.00 -4.88 -2.09
N ILE A 183 12.60 -5.84 -1.38
CA ILE A 183 13.44 -5.59 -0.20
C ILE A 183 14.58 -4.63 -0.56
N ALA A 184 15.26 -4.87 -1.68
CA ALA A 184 16.34 -4.00 -2.16
C ALA A 184 15.86 -2.57 -2.43
N GLU A 185 14.68 -2.39 -3.03
CA GLU A 185 14.07 -1.07 -3.23
C GLU A 185 13.74 -0.38 -1.90
N MET A 186 13.23 -1.10 -0.91
CA MET A 186 12.99 -0.53 0.43
C MET A 186 14.29 -0.08 1.09
N ASP A 187 15.35 -0.89 1.03
CA ASP A 187 16.66 -0.56 1.57
C ASP A 187 17.27 0.66 0.86
N ARG A 188 17.24 0.70 -0.47
CA ARG A 188 17.79 1.81 -1.25
C ARG A 188 17.12 3.14 -0.87
N ARG A 189 15.78 3.16 -0.83
CA ARG A 189 14.97 4.36 -0.54
C ARG A 189 15.07 4.83 0.92
N THR A 190 15.56 3.98 1.80
CA THR A 190 15.80 4.29 3.20
C THR A 190 17.28 4.58 3.50
N GLY A 191 18.15 4.56 2.47
CA GLY A 191 19.57 4.87 2.56
C GLY A 191 20.46 3.70 2.99
N ASN A 192 19.91 2.48 3.09
CA ASN A 192 20.66 1.28 3.46
C ASN A 192 21.26 0.60 2.22
N PHE A 193 22.18 1.30 1.56
CA PHE A 193 22.65 0.92 0.22
C PHE A 193 23.38 -0.42 0.14
N ASP A 194 24.13 -0.80 1.16
CA ASP A 194 24.90 -2.06 1.15
C ASP A 194 23.98 -3.28 1.15
N GLU A 195 22.93 -3.27 1.99
CA GLU A 195 21.91 -4.33 1.96
C GLU A 195 21.07 -4.25 0.68
N ALA A 196 20.77 -3.05 0.16
CA ALA A 196 20.09 -2.92 -1.12
C ALA A 196 20.85 -3.65 -2.24
N ILE A 197 22.17 -3.41 -2.35
CA ILE A 197 23.03 -4.04 -3.37
C ILE A 197 23.00 -5.57 -3.23
N LYS A 198 23.13 -6.08 -2.00
CA LYS A 198 23.06 -7.51 -1.71
C LYS A 198 21.73 -8.13 -2.16
N TYR A 199 20.60 -7.50 -1.83
CA TYR A 199 19.29 -8.04 -2.22
C TYR A 199 19.01 -7.91 -3.73
N TYR A 200 19.54 -6.88 -4.41
CA TYR A 200 19.52 -6.85 -5.87
C TYR A 200 20.29 -8.01 -6.47
N ASP A 201 21.48 -8.32 -5.95
CA ASP A 201 22.27 -9.45 -6.43
C ASP A 201 21.56 -10.79 -6.20
N LEU A 202 20.87 -10.95 -5.07
CA LEU A 202 20.04 -12.14 -4.84
C LEU A 202 18.94 -12.26 -5.91
N ALA A 203 18.18 -11.19 -6.14
CA ALA A 203 17.10 -11.19 -7.13
C ALA A 203 17.58 -11.44 -8.58
N ILE A 204 18.71 -10.82 -8.97
CA ILE A 204 19.29 -10.94 -10.32
C ILE A 204 19.87 -12.34 -10.56
N ASN A 205 20.45 -12.96 -9.53
CA ASN A 205 21.11 -14.25 -9.66
C ASN A 205 20.17 -15.44 -9.36
N ASP A 206 18.94 -15.20 -8.93
CA ASP A 206 17.97 -16.26 -8.70
C ASP A 206 17.62 -17.00 -10.02
N PRO A 207 17.61 -18.35 -10.02
CA PRO A 207 17.26 -19.14 -11.20
C PRO A 207 15.80 -19.01 -11.64
N ASN A 208 14.89 -18.61 -10.73
CA ASN A 208 13.46 -18.43 -11.00
C ASN A 208 13.10 -16.99 -11.35
N LYS A 209 14.08 -16.09 -11.52
CA LYS A 209 13.80 -14.69 -11.84
C LYS A 209 12.99 -14.56 -13.13
N GLN A 210 12.14 -13.55 -13.15
CA GLN A 210 11.47 -13.11 -14.37
C GLN A 210 12.44 -12.24 -15.20
N ASP A 211 12.29 -12.25 -16.52
CA ASP A 211 13.21 -11.57 -17.44
C ASP A 211 13.41 -10.08 -17.10
N TRP A 212 12.34 -9.40 -16.67
CA TRP A 212 12.36 -7.97 -16.35
C TRP A 212 13.29 -7.65 -15.17
N ILE A 213 13.50 -8.60 -14.23
CA ILE A 213 14.34 -8.39 -13.03
C ILE A 213 15.79 -8.15 -13.44
N LEU A 214 16.26 -8.77 -14.52
CA LEU A 214 17.64 -8.63 -14.95
C LEU A 214 17.97 -7.19 -15.33
N GLU A 215 17.10 -6.57 -16.13
CA GLU A 215 17.30 -5.19 -16.59
C GLU A 215 17.01 -4.19 -15.47
N VAL A 216 15.84 -4.29 -14.84
CA VAL A 216 15.39 -3.32 -13.84
C VAL A 216 16.21 -3.43 -12.55
N GLY A 217 16.53 -4.65 -12.12
CA GLY A 217 17.37 -4.92 -10.96
C GLY A 217 18.77 -4.32 -11.11
N LYS A 218 19.42 -4.49 -12.28
CA LYS A 218 20.72 -3.86 -12.56
C LYS A 218 20.62 -2.33 -12.52
N ALA A 219 19.60 -1.77 -13.18
CA ALA A 219 19.41 -0.33 -13.20
C ALA A 219 19.16 0.27 -11.80
N GLN A 220 18.38 -0.41 -10.93
CA GLN A 220 18.16 0.06 -9.56
C GLN A 220 19.37 -0.19 -8.64
N LYS A 221 20.11 -1.28 -8.86
CA LYS A 221 21.40 -1.51 -8.18
C LYS A 221 22.42 -0.40 -8.49
N ASP A 222 22.49 0.06 -9.73
CA ASP A 222 23.37 1.17 -10.11
C ASP A 222 23.01 2.48 -9.39
N LEU A 223 21.73 2.71 -9.10
CA LEU A 223 21.30 3.83 -8.26
C LEU A 223 21.76 3.66 -6.80
N ALA A 224 21.65 2.44 -6.25
CA ALA A 224 22.15 2.15 -4.90
C ALA A 224 23.67 2.33 -4.80
N LEU A 225 24.45 1.91 -5.80
CA LEU A 225 25.90 2.13 -5.88
C LEU A 225 26.27 3.62 -5.90
N LYS A 226 25.42 4.46 -6.49
CA LYS A 226 25.56 5.93 -6.50
C LYS A 226 25.01 6.60 -5.25
N LYS A 227 24.53 5.83 -4.27
CA LYS A 227 23.88 6.30 -3.04
C LYS A 227 22.64 7.19 -3.31
N ASP A 228 21.90 6.85 -4.35
CA ASP A 228 20.63 7.52 -4.68
C ASP A 228 19.49 6.90 -3.85
N ASP A 229 19.05 7.61 -2.82
CA ASP A 229 17.90 7.26 -1.98
C ASP A 229 16.60 7.95 -2.41
N ASN A 230 16.49 8.39 -3.68
CA ASN A 230 15.33 9.12 -4.15
C ASN A 230 14.05 8.32 -3.87
N ASN A 231 13.32 8.85 -2.90
CA ASN A 231 12.12 8.26 -2.34
C ASN A 231 10.91 9.05 -2.81
N LYS A 232 10.89 9.46 -4.08
CA LYS A 232 9.74 10.08 -4.77
C LYS A 232 9.42 9.39 -6.10
N ILE A 233 10.29 8.50 -6.57
CA ILE A 233 10.19 7.82 -7.88
C ILE A 233 9.72 6.37 -7.70
#